data_AF-A0A2Z3GVV0-F1
#
_entry.id   AF-A0A2Z3GVV0-F1
#
_cell.length_a   1.000
_cell.length_b   1.000
_cell.length_c   1.000
_cell.angle_alpha   90.00
_cell.angle_beta   90.00
_cell.angle_gamma   90.00
#
_symmetry.space_group_name_H-M   'P 1'
#
loop_
_entity.id
_entity.type
_entity.pdbx_description
1 polymer ?
#
loop_
_entity_poly.entity_id
_entity_poly.type
_entity_poly.pdbx_seq_one_letter_code
_entity_poly.pdbx_strand_id
1 'polypeptide(L)'
;MTDGDLLLRAVLNDPEDDTARLVYADWLIEHGDRKRGEFIRGQVEAASAGIECPREIWDLLPAGFEWLGLQPPEEFEIGWDRGFVDWIVSPRRYIWNRKRLQKLFSQHPINSVELCDVSPAFLDPADPEQCGWWPGGWTVDGKVSDLLFARLPDGEMFFCCDAGEWTGWFLQYPTWDSAREALRAAVTSYGRSLVRLPSSAFRQKEGGRIRKRKFVT
;
A
#
# COMPACT_ATOMS: atom_id res chain seq x y z
N MET A 1 -21.43 12.72 -7.97
CA MET A 1 -21.32 11.75 -6.87
C MET A 1 -22.58 10.92 -6.92
N THR A 2 -22.46 9.65 -7.30
CA THR A 2 -23.55 8.68 -7.40
C THR A 2 -23.71 7.92 -6.06
N ASP A 3 -24.78 7.15 -5.92
CA ASP A 3 -24.95 6.25 -4.76
C ASP A 3 -23.81 5.23 -4.68
N GLY A 4 -23.37 4.70 -5.83
CA GLY A 4 -22.20 3.82 -5.92
C GLY A 4 -20.91 4.48 -5.42
N ASP A 5 -20.70 5.78 -5.71
CA ASP A 5 -19.54 6.52 -5.19
C ASP A 5 -19.57 6.60 -3.65
N LEU A 6 -20.76 6.76 -3.05
CA LEU A 6 -20.93 6.81 -1.59
C LEU A 6 -20.71 5.44 -0.95
N LEU A 7 -21.25 4.38 -1.55
CA LEU A 7 -21.06 3.00 -1.10
C LEU A 7 -19.60 2.57 -1.19
N LEU A 8 -18.93 2.87 -2.30
CA LEU A 8 -17.48 2.64 -2.43
C LEU A 8 -16.71 3.43 -1.38
N ARG A 9 -17.06 4.70 -1.15
CA ARG A 9 -16.40 5.52 -0.13
C ARG A 9 -16.55 4.94 1.28
N ALA A 10 -17.67 4.28 1.59
CA ALA A 10 -17.83 3.56 2.85
C ALA A 10 -16.81 2.42 2.99
N VAL A 11 -16.66 1.59 1.95
CA VAL A 11 -15.65 0.51 1.89
C VAL A 11 -14.22 1.04 2.03
N LEU A 12 -13.91 2.19 1.42
CA LEU A 12 -12.57 2.80 1.52
C LEU A 12 -12.26 3.35 2.91
N ASN A 13 -13.27 3.87 3.60
CA ASN A 13 -13.14 4.42 4.95
C ASN A 13 -12.96 3.31 5.99
N ASP A 14 -13.74 2.24 5.89
CA ASP A 14 -13.64 1.07 6.76
C ASP A 14 -13.42 -0.21 5.91
N PRO A 15 -12.15 -0.53 5.59
CA PRO A 15 -11.81 -1.70 4.80
C PRO A 15 -12.27 -3.04 5.41
N GLU A 16 -12.50 -3.14 6.72
CA GLU A 16 -12.85 -4.40 7.37
C GLU A 16 -14.36 -4.64 7.44
N ASP A 17 -15.18 -3.64 7.07
CA ASP A 17 -16.63 -3.75 7.06
C ASP A 17 -17.13 -4.56 5.85
N ASP A 18 -17.33 -5.86 6.09
CA ASP A 18 -17.91 -6.77 5.11
C ASP A 18 -19.35 -6.39 4.73
N THR A 19 -20.09 -5.70 5.61
CA THR A 19 -21.44 -5.20 5.30
C THR A 19 -21.36 -4.13 4.21
N ALA A 20 -20.49 -3.13 4.38
CA ALA A 20 -20.27 -2.10 3.35
C ALA A 20 -19.82 -2.71 2.03
N ARG A 21 -18.95 -3.74 2.06
CA ARG A 21 -18.49 -4.45 0.86
C ARG A 21 -19.62 -5.17 0.15
N LEU A 22 -20.50 -5.88 0.88
CA LEU A 22 -21.64 -6.60 0.32
C LEU A 22 -22.70 -5.65 -0.25
N VAL A 23 -23.01 -4.54 0.44
CA VAL A 23 -23.95 -3.53 -0.08
C VAL A 23 -23.44 -2.90 -1.37
N TYR A 24 -22.14 -2.58 -1.44
CA TYR A 24 -21.53 -2.09 -2.68
C TYR A 24 -21.54 -3.15 -3.79
N ALA A 25 -21.32 -4.43 -3.44
CA ALA A 25 -21.38 -5.53 -4.40
C ALA A 25 -22.79 -5.71 -4.99
N ASP A 26 -23.83 -5.60 -4.17
CA ASP A 26 -25.22 -5.67 -4.62
C ASP A 26 -25.56 -4.50 -5.55
N TRP A 27 -25.12 -3.29 -5.19
CA TRP A 27 -25.24 -2.13 -6.07
C TRP A 27 -24.58 -2.35 -7.43
N LEU A 28 -23.36 -2.90 -7.48
CA LEU A 28 -22.67 -3.21 -8.75
C LEU A 28 -23.46 -4.20 -9.62
N ILE A 29 -24.04 -5.24 -9.01
CA ILE A 29 -24.84 -6.25 -9.71
C ILE A 29 -26.07 -5.62 -10.34
N GLU A 30 -26.75 -4.73 -9.62
CA GLU A 30 -27.94 -4.03 -10.08
C GLU A 30 -27.62 -2.98 -11.17
N HIS A 31 -26.40 -2.43 -11.18
CA HIS A 31 -25.99 -1.33 -12.05
C HIS A 31 -25.11 -1.76 -13.23
N GLY A 32 -25.10 -3.05 -13.56
CA GLY A 32 -24.51 -3.57 -14.81
C GLY A 32 -23.08 -4.10 -14.69
N ASP A 33 -22.49 -4.10 -13.50
CA ASP A 33 -21.16 -4.69 -13.23
C ASP A 33 -21.27 -5.96 -12.36
N ARG A 34 -22.07 -6.90 -12.84
CA ARG A 34 -22.36 -8.17 -12.14
C ARG A 34 -21.09 -8.94 -11.78
N LYS A 35 -20.13 -9.05 -12.70
CA LYS A 35 -18.88 -9.80 -12.46
C LYS A 35 -18.07 -9.23 -11.30
N ARG A 36 -17.97 -7.89 -11.22
CA ARG A 36 -17.26 -7.22 -10.12
C ARG A 36 -17.96 -7.43 -8.78
N GLY A 37 -19.29 -7.34 -8.74
CA GLY A 37 -20.07 -7.58 -7.53
C GLY A 37 -19.98 -9.03 -7.06
N GLU A 38 -20.16 -10.01 -7.95
CA GLU A 38 -20.00 -11.45 -7.65
C GLU A 38 -18.59 -11.77 -7.15
N PHE A 39 -17.55 -11.13 -7.70
CA PHE A 39 -16.19 -11.27 -7.22
C PHE A 39 -16.03 -10.81 -5.76
N ILE A 40 -16.61 -9.65 -5.41
CA ILE A 40 -16.56 -9.14 -4.03
C ILE A 40 -17.29 -10.10 -3.09
N ARG A 41 -18.53 -10.49 -3.42
CA ARG A 41 -19.32 -11.42 -2.60
C ARG A 41 -18.59 -12.75 -2.38
N GLY A 42 -18.10 -13.37 -3.46
CA GLY A 42 -17.39 -14.64 -3.37
C GLY A 42 -16.11 -14.57 -2.52
N GLN A 43 -15.36 -13.46 -2.59
CA GLN A 43 -14.18 -13.29 -1.73
C GLN A 43 -14.55 -13.02 -0.26
N VAL A 44 -15.61 -12.26 0.00
CA VAL A 44 -16.14 -12.03 1.37
C VAL A 44 -16.63 -13.33 1.99
N GLU A 45 -17.40 -14.12 1.24
CA GLU A 45 -17.92 -15.42 1.68
C GLU A 45 -16.79 -16.42 1.98
N ALA A 46 -15.77 -16.49 1.10
CA ALA A 46 -14.59 -17.33 1.34
C ALA A 46 -13.81 -16.91 2.59
N ALA A 47 -13.57 -15.60 2.77
CA ALA A 47 -12.89 -15.07 3.95
C ALA A 47 -13.68 -15.35 5.24
N SER A 48 -15.01 -15.15 5.22
CA SER A 48 -15.90 -15.42 6.35
C SER A 48 -15.92 -16.89 6.75
N ALA A 49 -15.86 -17.78 5.76
CA ALA A 49 -15.78 -19.22 5.98
C ALA A 49 -14.37 -19.71 6.36
N GLY A 50 -13.35 -18.83 6.37
CA GLY A 50 -11.97 -19.18 6.67
C GLY A 50 -11.35 -20.12 5.64
N ILE A 51 -11.87 -20.13 4.41
CA ILE A 51 -11.39 -20.97 3.32
C ILE A 51 -10.65 -20.15 2.28
N GLU A 52 -9.87 -20.85 1.49
CA GLU A 52 -9.26 -20.25 0.31
C GLU A 52 -10.33 -19.90 -0.72
N CYS A 53 -10.26 -18.68 -1.27
CA CYS A 53 -11.17 -18.23 -2.30
C CYS A 53 -11.14 -19.18 -3.52
N PRO A 54 -12.29 -19.74 -3.93
CA PRO A 54 -12.38 -20.64 -5.08
C PRO A 54 -11.84 -20.00 -6.36
N ARG A 55 -11.30 -20.82 -7.27
CA ARG A 55 -10.68 -20.35 -8.51
C ARG A 55 -11.70 -19.67 -9.43
N GLU A 56 -12.93 -20.16 -9.44
CA GLU A 56 -14.04 -19.67 -10.25
C GLU A 56 -14.36 -18.22 -9.92
N ILE A 57 -14.21 -17.82 -8.64
CA ILE A 57 -14.33 -16.42 -8.22
C ILE A 57 -13.19 -15.60 -8.85
N TRP A 58 -11.96 -16.08 -8.80
CA TRP A 58 -10.81 -15.40 -9.41
C TRP A 58 -10.90 -15.23 -10.93
N ASP A 59 -11.68 -16.07 -11.60
CA ASP A 59 -11.87 -16.05 -13.05
C ASP A 59 -12.96 -15.03 -13.48
N LEU A 60 -13.66 -14.39 -12.53
CA LEU A 60 -14.62 -13.31 -12.80
C LEU A 60 -13.97 -12.01 -13.26
N LEU A 61 -12.73 -11.75 -12.85
CA LEU A 61 -11.99 -10.54 -13.24
C LEU A 61 -11.14 -10.78 -14.50
N PRO A 62 -10.96 -9.77 -15.36
CA PRO A 62 -10.04 -9.86 -16.48
C PRO A 62 -8.62 -10.20 -16.01
N ALA A 63 -7.89 -10.95 -16.83
CA ALA A 63 -6.47 -11.17 -16.61
C ALA A 63 -5.69 -9.84 -16.69
N GLY A 64 -4.56 -9.78 -15.99
CA GLY A 64 -3.67 -8.62 -15.97
C GLY A 64 -4.17 -7.43 -15.15
N PHE A 65 -3.52 -6.29 -15.35
CA PHE A 65 -3.77 -5.05 -14.61
C PHE A 65 -4.41 -3.93 -15.44
N GLU A 66 -4.72 -4.20 -16.71
CA GLU A 66 -5.21 -3.19 -17.66
C GLU A 66 -6.54 -2.59 -17.23
N TRP A 67 -7.42 -3.40 -16.63
CA TRP A 67 -8.69 -2.94 -16.09
C TRP A 67 -8.53 -2.02 -14.86
N LEU A 68 -7.40 -2.11 -14.14
CA LEU A 68 -6.98 -1.12 -13.14
C LEU A 68 -6.35 0.13 -13.81
N GLY A 69 -6.15 0.10 -15.12
CA GLY A 69 -5.41 1.08 -15.91
C GLY A 69 -3.95 1.17 -15.49
N LEU A 70 -3.35 0.03 -15.15
CA LEU A 70 -1.92 -0.09 -14.87
C LEU A 70 -1.23 -0.89 -15.98
N GLN A 71 0.01 -0.51 -16.25
CA GLN A 71 0.98 -1.26 -17.05
C GLN A 71 2.24 -1.38 -16.22
N PRO A 72 2.26 -2.30 -15.24
CA PRO A 72 3.34 -2.33 -14.26
C PRO A 72 4.58 -3.06 -14.77
N PRO A 73 5.76 -2.77 -14.20
CA PRO A 73 6.98 -3.54 -14.47
C PRO A 73 6.94 -4.90 -13.74
N GLU A 74 7.88 -5.79 -14.03
CA GLU A 74 7.90 -7.18 -13.51
C GLU A 74 7.96 -7.26 -11.97
N GLU A 75 8.57 -6.28 -11.31
CA GLU A 75 8.72 -6.24 -9.85
C GLU A 75 7.43 -5.84 -9.13
N PHE A 76 6.37 -5.48 -9.86
CA PHE A 76 5.10 -5.08 -9.29
C PHE A 76 4.27 -6.28 -8.85
N GLU A 77 3.90 -6.30 -7.58
CA GLU A 77 2.99 -7.29 -7.01
C GLU A 77 1.80 -6.59 -6.36
N ILE A 78 0.61 -7.21 -6.45
CA ILE A 78 -0.57 -6.77 -5.70
C ILE A 78 -1.16 -7.94 -4.93
N GLY A 79 -1.70 -7.63 -3.76
CA GLY A 79 -2.55 -8.51 -2.99
C GLY A 79 -3.99 -8.06 -3.04
N TRP A 80 -4.88 -9.04 -2.96
CA TRP A 80 -6.30 -8.82 -2.84
C TRP A 80 -6.78 -9.24 -1.47
N ASP A 81 -7.75 -8.50 -0.95
CA ASP A 81 -8.55 -8.89 0.20
C ASP A 81 -10.02 -8.55 -0.02
N ARG A 82 -10.89 -9.55 0.20
CA ARG A 82 -12.35 -9.45 0.17
C ARG A 82 -12.88 -8.63 -1.02
N GLY A 83 -12.32 -8.87 -2.19
CA GLY A 83 -12.75 -8.29 -3.44
C GLY A 83 -12.00 -7.02 -3.88
N PHE A 84 -10.98 -6.54 -3.17
CA PHE A 84 -10.27 -5.31 -3.54
C PHE A 84 -8.76 -5.43 -3.39
N VAL A 85 -7.99 -4.55 -4.02
CA VAL A 85 -6.54 -4.45 -3.80
C VAL A 85 -6.29 -3.96 -2.37
N ASP A 86 -5.55 -4.75 -1.59
CA ASP A 86 -5.23 -4.48 -0.18
C ASP A 86 -3.78 -4.01 0.00
N TRP A 87 -2.85 -4.62 -0.74
CA TRP A 87 -1.45 -4.22 -0.68
C TRP A 87 -0.79 -4.20 -2.06
N ILE A 88 0.25 -3.39 -2.16
CA ILE A 88 1.06 -3.22 -3.37
C ILE A 88 2.54 -3.30 -3.00
N VAL A 89 3.32 -4.03 -3.78
CA VAL A 89 4.79 -3.94 -3.83
C VAL A 89 5.15 -3.35 -5.18
N SER A 90 5.96 -2.29 -5.22
CA SER A 90 6.32 -1.65 -6.49
C SER A 90 7.62 -0.88 -6.39
N PRO A 91 8.39 -0.77 -7.50
CA PRO A 91 9.46 0.21 -7.58
C PRO A 91 8.91 1.63 -7.39
N ARG A 92 9.60 2.47 -6.62
CA ARG A 92 9.31 3.89 -6.42
C ARG A 92 9.20 4.60 -7.77
N ARG A 93 10.10 4.32 -8.72
CA ARG A 93 10.04 4.91 -10.08
C ARG A 93 8.70 4.69 -10.78
N TYR A 94 8.00 3.62 -10.44
CA TYR A 94 6.69 3.31 -10.99
C TYR A 94 5.58 3.87 -10.10
N ILE A 95 5.42 3.41 -8.86
CA ILE A 95 4.23 3.77 -8.09
C ILE A 95 4.23 5.22 -7.58
N TRP A 96 5.39 5.87 -7.47
CA TRP A 96 5.54 7.23 -6.92
C TRP A 96 5.13 8.33 -7.92
N ASN A 97 3.88 8.24 -8.38
CA ASN A 97 3.21 9.20 -9.23
C ASN A 97 1.88 9.58 -8.58
N ARG A 98 1.66 10.88 -8.34
CA ARG A 98 0.49 11.38 -7.61
C ARG A 98 -0.83 10.94 -8.25
N LYS A 99 -0.98 11.02 -9.58
CA LYS A 99 -2.22 10.65 -10.28
C LYS A 99 -2.49 9.14 -10.18
N ARG A 100 -1.44 8.32 -10.31
CA ARG A 100 -1.53 6.86 -10.19
C ARG A 100 -1.94 6.44 -8.78
N LEU A 101 -1.28 6.97 -7.75
CA LEU A 101 -1.66 6.72 -6.36
C LEU A 101 -3.09 7.18 -6.08
N GLN A 102 -3.44 8.41 -6.48
CA GLN A 102 -4.79 8.93 -6.27
C GLN A 102 -5.85 8.03 -6.92
N LYS A 103 -5.63 7.59 -8.16
CA LYS A 103 -6.55 6.68 -8.86
C LYS A 103 -6.72 5.37 -8.08
N LEU A 104 -5.62 4.74 -7.70
CA LEU A 104 -5.64 3.46 -6.96
C LEU A 104 -6.37 3.58 -5.62
N PHE A 105 -5.99 4.56 -4.79
CA PHE A 105 -6.60 4.77 -3.49
C PHE A 105 -8.06 5.26 -3.57
N SER A 106 -8.49 5.81 -4.71
CA SER A 106 -9.90 6.18 -4.92
C SER A 106 -10.80 5.00 -5.27
N GLN A 107 -10.22 3.83 -5.57
CA GLN A 107 -10.94 2.65 -6.03
C GLN A 107 -10.72 1.43 -5.14
N HIS A 108 -9.66 1.43 -4.33
CA HIS A 108 -9.27 0.30 -3.50
C HIS A 108 -8.86 0.72 -2.08
N PRO A 109 -9.27 -0.04 -1.05
CA PRO A 109 -8.90 0.19 0.34
C PRO A 109 -7.48 -0.33 0.60
N ILE A 110 -6.49 0.26 -0.07
CA ILE A 110 -5.09 -0.13 0.05
C ILE A 110 -4.61 0.22 1.47
N ASN A 111 -4.19 -0.80 2.21
CA ASN A 111 -3.69 -0.71 3.58
C ASN A 111 -2.16 -0.81 3.65
N SER A 112 -1.50 -1.06 2.52
CA SER A 112 -0.06 -1.20 2.48
C SER A 112 0.52 -0.89 1.10
N VAL A 113 1.56 -0.06 1.05
CA VAL A 113 2.39 0.13 -0.14
C VAL A 113 3.86 -0.02 0.21
N GLU A 114 4.52 -1.02 -0.36
CA GLU A 114 5.95 -1.29 -0.19
C GLU A 114 6.74 -0.84 -1.43
N LEU A 115 7.86 -0.16 -1.19
CA LEU A 115 8.77 0.29 -2.24
C LEU A 115 9.97 -0.67 -2.32
N CYS A 116 10.00 -1.54 -3.33
CA CYS A 116 10.98 -2.63 -3.41
C CYS A 116 12.39 -2.20 -3.87
N ASP A 117 12.53 -0.98 -4.40
CA ASP A 117 13.79 -0.39 -4.86
C ASP A 117 14.31 0.71 -3.91
N VAL A 118 13.76 0.78 -2.70
CA VAL A 118 14.14 1.76 -1.67
C VAL A 118 14.51 0.99 -0.40
N SER A 119 15.76 1.11 0.02
CA SER A 119 16.25 0.49 1.26
C SER A 119 16.74 1.55 2.25
N PRO A 120 16.63 1.29 3.57
CA PRO A 120 17.25 2.12 4.58
C PRO A 120 18.76 2.25 4.33
N ALA A 121 19.37 3.32 4.85
CA ALA A 121 20.82 3.47 4.90
C ALA A 121 21.33 3.24 6.32
N PHE A 122 22.60 2.90 6.43
CA PHE A 122 23.34 3.03 7.68
C PHE A 122 23.68 4.51 7.92
N LEU A 123 23.62 4.93 9.18
CA LEU A 123 24.11 6.24 9.61
C LEU A 123 25.64 6.23 9.63
N ASP A 124 26.23 5.22 10.27
CA ASP A 124 27.66 4.96 10.32
C ASP A 124 27.93 3.56 9.76
N PRO A 125 28.74 3.40 8.70
CA PRO A 125 29.16 2.09 8.21
C PRO A 125 29.86 1.22 9.26
N ALA A 126 30.42 1.82 10.32
CA ALA A 126 31.02 1.10 11.44
C ALA A 126 30.00 0.62 12.48
N ASP A 127 28.77 1.14 12.46
CA ASP A 127 27.66 0.74 13.32
C ASP A 127 26.42 0.35 12.49
N PRO A 128 26.34 -0.91 12.03
CA PRO A 128 25.25 -1.38 11.17
C PRO A 128 23.89 -1.43 11.89
N GLU A 129 23.84 -1.25 13.21
CA GLU A 129 22.60 -1.19 13.98
C GLU A 129 21.91 0.17 13.82
N GLN A 130 22.63 1.21 13.40
CA GLN A 130 22.09 2.54 13.15
C GLN A 130 21.58 2.65 11.72
N CYS A 131 20.41 2.07 11.44
CA CYS A 131 19.77 2.17 10.13
C CYS A 131 18.61 3.18 10.12
N GLY A 132 18.29 3.74 8.95
CA GLY A 132 17.25 4.75 8.88
C GLY A 132 17.14 5.45 7.53
N TRP A 133 16.59 6.65 7.58
CA TRP A 133 16.23 7.43 6.41
C TRP A 133 16.84 8.83 6.45
N TRP A 134 17.18 9.33 5.26
CA TRP A 134 17.58 10.71 5.02
C TRP A 134 16.43 11.49 4.35
N PRO A 135 16.29 12.79 4.63
CA PRO A 135 15.33 13.66 3.94
C PRO A 135 15.73 13.86 2.47
N GLY A 136 14.93 14.65 1.76
CA GLY A 136 15.23 15.07 0.40
C GLY A 136 16.56 15.83 0.29
N GLY A 137 17.02 16.07 -0.94
CA GLY A 137 18.24 16.84 -1.21
C GLY A 137 19.57 16.07 -1.17
N TRP A 138 19.63 14.91 -0.51
CA TRP A 138 20.85 14.10 -0.46
C TRP A 138 21.07 13.24 -1.71
N THR A 139 22.28 12.73 -1.94
CA THR A 139 22.62 11.78 -3.03
C THR A 139 23.13 10.45 -2.48
N VAL A 140 22.61 10.06 -1.32
CA VAL A 140 22.98 8.84 -0.58
C VAL A 140 21.86 7.80 -0.64
N ASP A 141 22.19 6.54 -0.33
CA ASP A 141 21.21 5.49 -0.07
C ASP A 141 20.30 5.88 1.11
N GLY A 142 19.12 5.26 1.25
CA GLY A 142 18.20 5.63 2.33
C GLY A 142 17.56 7.02 2.17
N LYS A 143 17.70 7.68 1.03
CA LYS A 143 16.99 8.93 0.76
C LYS A 143 15.53 8.69 0.38
N VAL A 144 14.65 9.41 1.06
CA VAL A 144 13.25 9.60 0.69
C VAL A 144 12.96 11.07 0.39
N SER A 145 11.84 11.36 -0.27
CA SER A 145 11.42 12.77 -0.46
C SER A 145 11.09 13.40 0.89
N ASP A 146 11.25 14.73 1.05
CA ASP A 146 10.88 15.45 2.29
C ASP A 146 9.43 15.17 2.73
N LEU A 147 8.54 15.00 1.74
CA LEU A 147 7.14 14.64 1.95
C LEU A 147 6.95 13.30 2.68
N LEU A 148 7.77 12.31 2.36
CA LEU A 148 7.78 10.99 3.00
C LEU A 148 8.51 11.05 4.31
N PHE A 149 9.67 11.73 4.35
CA PHE A 149 10.45 11.90 5.56
C PHE A 149 9.61 12.48 6.71
N ALA A 150 8.85 13.54 6.43
CA ALA A 150 7.95 14.17 7.39
C ALA A 150 6.73 13.30 7.80
N ARG A 151 6.53 12.14 7.17
CA ARG A 151 5.45 11.18 7.46
C ARG A 151 5.95 9.89 8.10
N LEU A 152 7.27 9.70 8.21
CA LEU A 152 7.85 8.52 8.81
C LEU A 152 7.48 8.51 10.31
N PRO A 153 6.78 7.47 10.80
CA PRO A 153 6.43 7.35 12.21
C PRO A 153 7.58 6.78 13.04
N ASP A 154 7.57 7.02 14.35
CA ASP A 154 8.34 6.26 15.36
C ASP A 154 9.87 6.25 15.26
N GLY A 155 10.44 7.05 14.35
CA GLY A 155 11.89 7.18 14.24
C GLY A 155 12.48 8.16 15.25
N GLU A 156 13.70 7.87 15.72
CA GLU A 156 14.46 8.78 16.56
C GLU A 156 15.24 9.76 15.69
N MET A 157 15.08 11.05 15.94
CA MET A 157 15.70 12.09 15.14
C MET A 157 17.14 12.32 15.60
N PHE A 158 18.08 12.02 14.72
CA PHE A 158 19.51 12.26 14.93
C PHE A 158 19.97 13.41 14.04
N PHE A 159 20.78 14.30 14.62
CA PHE A 159 21.47 15.33 13.87
C PHE A 159 22.89 14.86 13.60
N CYS A 160 23.24 14.67 12.35
CA CYS A 160 24.54 14.11 11.99
C CYS A 160 25.53 15.26 11.75
N CYS A 161 26.74 15.10 12.27
CA CYS A 161 27.86 16.01 12.02
C CYS A 161 29.05 15.17 11.55
N ASP A 162 29.46 15.30 10.29
CA ASP A 162 30.72 14.74 9.82
C ASP A 162 31.79 15.84 9.69
N ALA A 163 32.97 15.59 10.27
CA ALA A 163 34.17 16.42 10.17
C ALA A 163 34.01 17.94 10.37
N GLY A 164 32.99 18.40 11.10
CA GLY A 164 32.75 19.84 11.35
C GLY A 164 31.96 20.57 10.27
N GLU A 165 31.44 19.87 9.26
CA GLU A 165 30.47 20.40 8.31
C GLU A 165 29.03 19.99 8.71
N TRP A 166 28.06 20.85 8.44
CA TRP A 166 26.66 20.64 8.84
C TRP A 166 26.04 19.50 8.02
N THR A 167 25.79 18.33 8.61
CA THR A 167 25.33 17.15 7.84
C THR A 167 23.93 16.66 8.20
N GLY A 168 22.91 17.51 8.14
CA GLY A 168 21.51 17.09 7.99
C GLY A 168 20.84 16.30 9.13
N TRP A 169 19.53 16.08 8.93
CA TRP A 169 18.71 15.24 9.81
C TRP A 169 18.71 13.81 9.31
N PHE A 170 18.83 12.85 10.21
CA PHE A 170 18.65 11.43 9.98
C PHE A 170 17.55 10.91 10.90
N LEU A 171 16.71 10.02 10.39
CA LEU A 171 15.68 9.39 11.18
C LEU A 171 16.02 7.92 11.38
N GLN A 172 16.52 7.60 12.58
CA GLN A 172 17.04 6.28 12.94
C GLN A 172 15.93 5.35 13.43
N TYR A 173 16.12 4.07 13.16
CA TYR A 173 15.25 2.98 13.59
C TYR A 173 16.08 1.84 14.19
N PRO A 174 15.51 1.06 15.14
CA PRO A 174 16.22 -0.05 15.79
C PRO A 174 16.64 -1.17 14.83
N THR A 175 15.85 -1.41 13.78
CA THR A 175 16.10 -2.49 12.81
C THR A 175 15.73 -2.08 11.39
N TRP A 176 16.32 -2.75 10.40
CA TRP A 176 15.99 -2.56 8.98
C TRP A 176 14.50 -2.81 8.70
N ASP A 177 13.91 -3.78 9.39
CA ASP A 177 12.48 -4.10 9.24
C ASP A 177 11.61 -2.97 9.79
N SER A 178 11.93 -2.43 10.97
CA SER A 178 11.20 -1.27 11.52
C SER A 178 11.34 -0.02 10.65
N ALA A 179 12.52 0.23 10.06
CA ALA A 179 12.72 1.31 9.10
C ALA A 179 11.87 1.12 7.83
N ARG A 180 11.82 -0.10 7.28
CA ARG A 180 11.00 -0.45 6.10
C ARG A 180 9.50 -0.33 6.40
N GLU A 181 9.07 -0.77 7.58
CA GLU A 181 7.70 -0.62 8.04
C GLU A 181 7.29 0.85 8.16
N ALA A 182 8.17 1.70 8.70
CA ALA A 182 7.95 3.13 8.77
C ALA A 182 7.78 3.76 7.38
N LEU A 183 8.62 3.38 6.40
CA LEU A 183 8.47 3.83 5.01
C LEU A 183 7.14 3.35 4.40
N ARG A 184 6.78 2.09 4.61
CA ARG A 184 5.51 1.50 4.15
C ARG A 184 4.31 2.25 4.73
N ALA A 185 4.35 2.58 6.02
CA ALA A 185 3.33 3.38 6.69
C ALA A 185 3.25 4.80 6.13
N ALA A 186 4.38 5.47 5.91
CA ALA A 186 4.44 6.82 5.35
C ALA A 186 3.89 6.89 3.91
N VAL A 187 4.24 5.93 3.05
CA VAL A 187 3.75 5.83 1.66
C VAL A 187 2.25 5.55 1.65
N THR A 188 1.78 4.62 2.48
CA THR A 188 0.35 4.29 2.60
C THR A 188 -0.46 5.48 3.11
N SER A 189 0.00 6.13 4.18
CA SER A 189 -0.61 7.35 4.73
C SER A 189 -0.69 8.46 3.69
N TYR A 190 0.39 8.67 2.93
CA TYR A 190 0.38 9.62 1.83
C TYR A 190 -0.68 9.27 0.78
N GLY A 191 -0.74 8.01 0.32
CA GLY A 191 -1.75 7.55 -0.63
C GLY A 191 -3.18 7.79 -0.15
N ARG A 192 -3.49 7.45 1.10
CA ARG A 192 -4.80 7.69 1.74
C ARG A 192 -5.13 9.18 1.83
N SER A 193 -4.14 10.03 2.12
CA SER A 193 -4.31 11.49 2.18
C SER A 193 -4.71 12.10 0.83
N LEU A 194 -4.29 11.53 -0.30
CA LEU A 194 -4.63 12.03 -1.64
C LEU A 194 -6.12 11.96 -1.96
N VAL A 195 -6.85 11.08 -1.26
CA VAL A 195 -8.29 10.83 -1.45
C VAL A 195 -9.11 11.15 -0.19
N ARG A 196 -8.46 11.79 0.81
CA ARG A 196 -9.07 12.20 2.09
C ARG A 196 -9.63 11.02 2.89
N LEU A 197 -8.92 9.90 2.90
CA LEU A 197 -9.19 8.77 3.78
C LEU A 197 -8.42 8.94 5.10
N PRO A 198 -8.96 8.47 6.24
CA PRO A 198 -8.24 8.51 7.52
C PRO A 198 -6.98 7.63 7.44
N SER A 199 -5.92 7.98 8.17
CA SER A 199 -4.76 7.09 8.32
C SER A 199 -5.23 5.76 8.92
N SER A 200 -4.88 4.63 8.29
CA SER A 200 -5.19 3.31 8.85
C SER A 200 -4.24 2.99 10.00
N ALA A 201 -4.72 2.25 11.01
CA ALA A 201 -3.81 1.56 11.92
C ALA A 201 -3.00 0.57 11.09
N PHE A 202 -1.67 0.73 11.10
CA PHE A 202 -0.77 -0.18 10.39
C PHE A 202 -0.90 -1.60 11.00
N ARG A 203 -1.29 -2.58 10.19
CA ARG A 203 -1.21 -4.00 10.58
C ARG A 203 0.17 -4.53 10.19
N GLN A 204 1.01 -4.87 11.16
CA GLN A 204 2.05 -5.87 10.95
C GLN A 204 1.33 -7.19 10.63
N LYS A 205 1.38 -7.64 9.38
CA LYS A 205 0.77 -8.92 9.01
C LYS A 205 1.75 -10.04 9.34
N GLU A 206 1.54 -10.70 10.49
CA GLU A 206 2.14 -12.01 10.78
C GLU A 206 1.73 -13.01 9.69
N GLY A 207 2.70 -13.54 8.94
CA GLY A 207 2.82 -14.92 8.44
C GLY A 207 1.65 -15.64 7.74
N GLY A 208 0.46 -15.05 7.59
CA GLY A 208 -0.69 -15.65 6.95
C GLY A 208 -0.52 -15.62 5.44
N ARG A 209 -0.58 -16.79 4.78
CA ARG A 209 -0.49 -16.97 3.33
C ARG A 209 -1.53 -16.12 2.60
N ILE A 210 -1.21 -14.86 2.33
CA ILE A 210 -1.88 -14.07 1.31
C ILE A 210 -1.33 -14.54 -0.02
N ARG A 211 -2.20 -15.04 -0.90
CA ARG A 211 -1.77 -15.40 -2.26
C ARG A 211 -1.21 -14.18 -2.95
N LYS A 212 0.10 -14.17 -3.14
CA LYS A 212 0.76 -13.44 -4.22
C LYS A 212 0.19 -13.98 -5.53
N ARG A 213 -0.71 -13.25 -6.17
CA ARG A 213 -0.94 -13.46 -7.60
C ARG A 213 -0.02 -12.47 -8.30
N LYS A 214 1.19 -12.94 -8.67
CA LYS A 214 1.87 -12.35 -9.81
C LYS A 214 0.91 -12.55 -10.99
N PHE A 215 0.25 -11.50 -11.43
CA PHE A 215 -0.32 -11.51 -12.77
C PHE A 215 0.90 -11.54 -13.68
N VAL A 216 1.31 -12.74 -14.07
CA VAL A 216 2.23 -12.90 -15.19
C VAL A 216 1.45 -12.38 -16.39
N THR A 217 2.03 -11.37 -17.04
CA THR A 217 1.59 -10.79 -18.32
C THR A 217 1.17 -11.85 -19.31
#